data_AF-A0A966S5P1-F1
#
_entry.id   AF-A0A966S5P1-F1
#
_cell.length_a   1.000
_cell.length_b   1.000
_cell.length_c   1.000
_cell.angle_alpha   90.00
_cell.angle_beta   90.00
_cell.angle_gamma   90.00
#
_symmetry.space_group_name_H-M   'P 1'
#
loop_
_entity.id
_entity.type
_entity.pdbx_description
1 polymer ?
#
loop_
_entity_poly.entity_id
_entity_poly.type
_entity_poly.pdbx_seq_one_letter_code
_entity_poly.pdbx_strand_id
1 'polypeptide(L)'
;RTMAELTPIQRLPHYDGIEPGRLALVLYLGGDPSGQADPRGGTGFYRHRSTGYETVTTERFAAFSEALQRDVTHHGLPDPRYIVGDTPIYERIFGSPAVFNRALIYRGRNLHSADIPPQAQLDPHPRRGRLTLNGFLNGR
;
A
#
# COMPACT_ATOMS: atom_id res chain seq x y z
N ARG A 1 -2.77 16.73 -1.59
CA ARG A 1 -3.78 16.00 -2.38
C ARG A 1 -4.94 15.67 -1.46
N THR A 2 -6.15 15.88 -1.90
CA THR A 2 -7.35 15.48 -1.16
C THR A 2 -7.71 14.04 -1.50
N MET A 3 -8.47 13.34 -0.64
CA MET A 3 -8.87 11.94 -0.90
C MET A 3 -9.69 11.79 -2.20
N ALA A 4 -10.42 12.84 -2.60
CA ALA A 4 -11.20 12.88 -3.83
C ALA A 4 -10.35 12.79 -5.12
N GLU A 5 -9.04 13.06 -5.04
CA GLU A 5 -8.12 13.06 -6.19
C GLU A 5 -7.45 11.69 -6.41
N LEU A 6 -7.80 10.67 -5.61
CA LEU A 6 -7.17 9.35 -5.71
C LEU A 6 -7.61 8.62 -6.98
N THR A 7 -6.62 8.20 -7.78
CA THR A 7 -6.86 7.32 -8.93
C THR A 7 -7.21 5.90 -8.45
N PRO A 8 -7.88 5.07 -9.28
CA PRO A 8 -8.26 3.71 -8.87
C PRO A 8 -7.11 2.85 -8.32
N ILE A 9 -5.90 2.98 -8.88
CA ILE A 9 -4.71 2.24 -8.40
C ILE A 9 -4.29 2.63 -6.97
N GLN A 10 -4.69 3.80 -6.49
CA GLN A 10 -4.42 4.25 -5.13
C GLN A 10 -5.48 3.79 -4.12
N ARG A 11 -6.60 3.25 -4.61
CA ARG A 11 -7.73 2.76 -3.79
C ARG A 11 -7.67 1.27 -3.51
N LEU A 12 -6.81 0.55 -4.24
CA LEU A 12 -6.58 -0.89 -4.11
C LEU A 12 -5.12 -1.17 -3.73
N PRO A 13 -4.82 -2.31 -3.10
CA PRO A 13 -3.46 -2.81 -3.01
C PRO A 13 -2.83 -2.95 -4.40
N HIS A 14 -1.59 -2.53 -4.53
CA HIS A 14 -0.80 -2.62 -5.75
C HIS A 14 0.51 -3.37 -5.48
N TYR A 15 1.26 -3.58 -6.55
CA TYR A 15 2.61 -4.10 -6.54
C TYR A 15 3.46 -3.21 -7.47
N ASP A 16 4.74 -3.06 -7.17
CA ASP A 16 5.65 -2.16 -7.90
C ASP A 16 6.29 -2.81 -9.12
N GLY A 17 6.30 -4.14 -9.16
CA GLY A 17 6.88 -4.94 -10.24
C GLY A 17 6.71 -6.43 -9.97
N ILE A 18 6.79 -7.24 -11.02
CA ILE A 18 6.64 -8.71 -10.93
C ILE A 18 7.99 -9.42 -10.86
N GLU A 19 9.07 -8.68 -11.09
CA GLU A 19 10.45 -9.17 -11.13
C GLU A 19 10.95 -9.52 -9.72
N PRO A 20 11.65 -10.66 -9.54
CA PRO A 20 12.09 -11.11 -8.21
C PRO A 20 13.15 -10.22 -7.56
N GLY A 21 13.96 -9.52 -8.36
CA GLY A 21 15.07 -8.68 -7.90
C GLY A 21 14.65 -7.28 -7.42
N ARG A 22 13.39 -6.88 -7.57
CA ARG A 22 12.92 -5.55 -7.19
C ARG A 22 12.48 -5.52 -5.73
N LEU A 23 13.14 -4.69 -4.92
CA LEU A 23 12.71 -4.37 -3.56
C LEU A 23 12.23 -2.93 -3.50
N ALA A 24 11.11 -2.70 -2.82
CA ALA A 24 10.59 -1.38 -2.48
C ALA A 24 11.12 -0.95 -1.12
N LEU A 25 11.37 0.35 -0.97
CA LEU A 25 11.78 1.00 0.27
C LEU A 25 10.82 2.15 0.59
N VAL A 26 10.38 2.21 1.84
CA VAL A 26 9.66 3.36 2.41
C VAL A 26 10.35 3.78 3.68
N LEU A 27 10.90 4.99 3.72
CA LEU A 27 11.45 5.62 4.92
C LEU A 27 10.49 6.70 5.42
N TYR A 28 10.03 6.57 6.66
CA TYR A 28 9.15 7.54 7.30
C TYR A 28 9.96 8.69 7.92
N LEU A 29 9.69 9.92 7.47
CA LEU A 29 10.38 11.14 7.90
C LEU A 29 9.45 12.17 8.56
N GLY A 30 8.14 11.93 8.52
CA GLY A 30 7.16 12.66 9.33
C GLY A 30 6.89 11.94 10.66
N GLY A 31 6.20 12.64 11.56
CA GLY A 31 5.76 12.11 12.85
C GLY A 31 6.59 12.61 14.03
N ASP A 32 6.41 11.98 15.18
CA ASP A 32 7.09 12.32 16.43
C ASP A 32 8.53 11.76 16.43
N PRO A 33 9.57 12.61 16.57
CA PRO A 33 10.96 12.17 16.70
C PRO A 33 11.21 11.23 17.89
N SER A 34 10.31 11.16 18.88
CA SER A 34 10.40 10.22 20.00
C SER A 34 10.16 8.75 19.61
N GLY A 35 9.75 8.49 18.36
CA GLY A 35 9.51 7.14 17.85
C GLY A 35 8.10 6.61 18.10
N GLN A 36 7.14 7.46 18.47
CA GLN A 36 5.73 7.08 18.51
C GLN A 36 5.18 6.81 17.11
N ALA A 37 4.18 5.93 17.03
CA ALA A 37 3.47 5.66 15.78
C ALA A 37 2.72 6.91 15.32
N ASP A 38 2.92 7.28 14.06
CA ASP A 38 2.24 8.40 13.44
C ASP A 38 0.76 8.03 13.20
N PRO A 39 -0.22 8.80 13.74
CA PRO A 39 -1.65 8.51 13.57
C PRO A 39 -2.12 8.62 12.11
N ARG A 40 -1.29 9.19 11.22
CA ARG A 40 -1.55 9.26 9.78
C ARG A 40 -1.24 7.95 9.06
N GLY A 41 -0.92 6.89 9.80
CA GLY A 41 -1.02 5.52 9.32
C GLY A 41 0.33 4.86 9.08
N GLY A 42 0.47 4.16 7.96
CA GLY A 42 1.67 3.37 7.66
C GLY A 42 1.58 2.70 6.29
N THR A 43 1.97 1.43 6.25
CA THR A 43 1.85 0.56 5.07
C THR A 43 1.14 -0.73 5.46
N GLY A 44 0.10 -1.06 4.70
CA GLY A 44 -0.62 -2.33 4.80
C GLY A 44 -0.18 -3.28 3.70
N PHE A 45 -0.14 -4.57 4.02
CA PHE A 45 0.13 -5.67 3.10
C PHE A 45 -1.08 -6.59 3.06
N TYR A 46 -1.36 -7.10 1.87
CA TYR A 46 -2.66 -7.70 1.56
C TYR A 46 -2.53 -9.04 0.87
N ARG A 47 -3.57 -9.86 1.03
CA ARG A 47 -3.83 -11.04 0.21
C ARG A 47 -5.09 -10.80 -0.60
N HIS A 48 -5.01 -11.06 -1.90
CA HIS A 48 -6.17 -11.08 -2.77
C HIS A 48 -7.01 -12.33 -2.47
N ARG A 49 -8.29 -12.15 -2.12
CA ARG A 49 -9.12 -13.25 -1.59
C ARG A 49 -9.41 -14.30 -2.66
N SER A 50 -9.81 -13.88 -3.86
CA SER A 50 -10.22 -14.79 -4.92
C SER A 50 -9.09 -15.69 -5.45
N THR A 51 -7.83 -15.25 -5.35
CA THR A 51 -6.68 -16.05 -5.78
C THR A 51 -5.85 -16.61 -4.62
N GLY A 52 -6.04 -16.10 -3.41
CA GLY A 52 -5.17 -16.38 -2.26
C GLY A 52 -3.77 -15.77 -2.35
N TYR A 53 -3.49 -14.90 -3.34
CA TYR A 53 -2.15 -14.38 -3.57
C TYR A 53 -1.84 -13.16 -2.71
N GLU A 54 -0.71 -13.18 -2.03
CA GLU A 54 -0.06 -12.03 -1.37
C GLU A 54 1.04 -11.39 -2.23
N THR A 55 1.45 -12.09 -3.31
CA THR A 55 2.45 -11.64 -4.26
C THR A 55 2.02 -11.89 -5.71
N VAL A 56 2.34 -10.94 -6.60
CA VAL A 56 2.09 -11.02 -8.04
C VAL A 56 3.42 -11.24 -8.77
N THR A 57 3.69 -12.49 -9.13
CA THR A 57 4.85 -12.86 -9.97
C THR A 57 4.45 -12.88 -11.45
N THR A 58 5.44 -13.04 -12.34
CA THR A 58 5.20 -13.24 -13.78
C THR A 58 4.21 -14.37 -14.05
N GLU A 59 4.35 -15.49 -13.35
CA GLU A 59 3.50 -16.68 -13.52
C GLU A 59 2.08 -16.46 -12.97
N ARG A 60 1.94 -15.60 -11.95
CA ARG A 60 0.66 -15.30 -11.30
C ARG A 60 -0.10 -14.16 -11.96
N PHE A 61 0.57 -13.31 -12.75
CA PHE A 61 0.03 -12.04 -13.22
C PHE A 61 -1.26 -12.19 -14.04
N ALA A 62 -1.31 -13.12 -15.00
CA ALA A 62 -2.49 -13.32 -15.84
C ALA A 62 -3.72 -13.72 -15.00
N ALA A 63 -3.58 -14.79 -14.20
CA ALA A 63 -4.65 -15.28 -13.33
C ALA A 63 -5.10 -14.23 -12.29
N PHE A 64 -4.16 -13.47 -11.72
CA PHE A 64 -4.46 -12.37 -10.81
C PHE A 64 -5.26 -11.27 -11.50
N SER A 65 -4.84 -10.84 -12.69
CA SER A 65 -5.47 -9.71 -13.41
C SER A 65 -6.91 -10.03 -13.80
N GLU A 66 -7.15 -11.24 -14.30
CA GLU A 66 -8.50 -11.70 -14.64
C GLU A 66 -9.41 -11.82 -13.41
N ALA A 67 -8.88 -12.35 -12.29
CA ALA A 67 -9.63 -12.45 -11.06
C ALA A 67 -9.97 -11.08 -10.47
N LEU A 68 -9.00 -10.15 -10.45
CA LEU A 68 -9.21 -8.78 -9.99
C LEU A 68 -10.28 -8.07 -10.83
N GLN A 69 -10.28 -8.25 -12.16
CA GLN A 69 -11.30 -7.67 -13.03
C GLN A 69 -12.70 -8.21 -12.70
N ARG A 70 -12.83 -9.52 -12.46
CA ARG A 70 -14.11 -10.12 -12.04
C ARG A 70 -14.56 -9.56 -10.68
N ASP A 71 -13.66 -9.46 -9.73
CA ASP A 71 -13.96 -8.95 -8.39
C ASP A 71 -14.39 -7.48 -8.42
N VAL A 72 -13.70 -6.63 -9.19
CA VAL A 72 -14.10 -5.22 -9.37
C VAL A 72 -15.43 -5.11 -10.12
N THR A 73 -15.72 -6.00 -11.06
CA THR A 73 -17.02 -6.02 -11.76
C THR A 73 -18.15 -6.42 -10.80
N HIS A 74 -17.90 -7.39 -9.91
CA HIS A 74 -18.88 -7.92 -8.98
C HIS A 74 -19.12 -6.99 -7.77
N HIS A 75 -18.05 -6.45 -7.18
CA HIS A 75 -18.12 -5.64 -5.95
C HIS A 75 -18.14 -4.13 -6.22
N GLY A 76 -17.85 -3.71 -7.45
CA GLY A 76 -17.64 -2.31 -7.81
C GLY A 76 -16.23 -1.82 -7.49
N LEU A 77 -15.91 -0.62 -8.00
CA LEU A 77 -14.69 0.09 -7.62
C LEU A 77 -14.82 0.62 -6.18
N PRO A 78 -13.77 0.50 -5.34
CA PRO A 78 -13.80 1.10 -4.01
C PRO A 78 -13.99 2.61 -4.06
N ASP A 79 -14.57 3.13 -2.97
CA ASP A 79 -14.66 4.57 -2.68
C ASP A 79 -13.31 5.27 -2.86
N PRO A 80 -13.28 6.57 -3.20
CA PRO A 80 -12.06 7.37 -3.35
C PRO A 80 -11.35 7.61 -2.01
N ARG A 81 -10.83 6.55 -1.41
CA ARG A 81 -10.04 6.54 -0.18
C ARG A 81 -8.96 5.47 -0.26
N TYR A 82 -7.94 5.61 0.58
CA TYR A 82 -7.00 4.52 0.82
C TYR A 82 -7.73 3.31 1.41
N ILE A 83 -7.31 2.12 1.02
CA ILE A 83 -7.76 0.88 1.65
C ILE A 83 -7.25 0.83 3.09
N VAL A 84 -8.15 0.50 4.02
CA VAL A 84 -7.85 0.32 5.44
C VAL A 84 -8.52 -0.96 5.90
N GLY A 85 -7.74 -1.87 6.48
CA GLY A 85 -8.24 -3.17 6.91
C GLY A 85 -8.71 -4.04 5.75
N ASP A 86 -9.69 -4.90 6.04
CA ASP A 86 -10.21 -5.88 5.09
C ASP A 86 -11.27 -5.28 4.16
N THR A 87 -11.38 -5.85 2.96
CA THR A 87 -12.44 -5.58 1.98
C THR A 87 -12.97 -6.91 1.42
N PRO A 88 -14.07 -6.90 0.66
CA PRO A 88 -14.52 -8.09 -0.06
C PRO A 88 -13.49 -8.67 -1.05
N ILE A 89 -12.56 -7.85 -1.56
CA ILE A 89 -11.54 -8.26 -2.55
C ILE A 89 -10.21 -8.63 -1.87
N TYR A 90 -9.87 -7.98 -0.75
CA TYR A 90 -8.58 -8.13 -0.08
C TYR A 90 -8.70 -8.38 1.43
N GLU A 91 -7.82 -9.22 1.95
CA GLU A 91 -7.57 -9.40 3.39
C GLU A 91 -6.27 -8.67 3.74
N ARG A 92 -6.24 -7.87 4.81
CA ARG A 92 -5.01 -7.27 5.32
C ARG A 92 -4.28 -8.30 6.18
N ILE A 93 -3.14 -8.77 5.70
CA ILE A 93 -2.35 -9.83 6.34
C ILE A 93 -1.23 -9.30 7.23
N PHE A 94 -0.81 -8.05 7.01
CA PHE A 94 0.17 -7.39 7.86
C PHE A 94 0.02 -5.88 7.75
N GLY A 95 0.32 -5.17 8.84
CA GLY A 95 0.34 -3.71 8.89
C GLY A 95 1.59 -3.24 9.62
N SER A 96 2.27 -2.25 9.06
CA SER A 96 3.42 -1.62 9.70
C SER A 96 3.13 -0.14 9.93
N PRO A 97 3.13 0.33 11.19
CA PRO A 97 2.89 1.73 11.48
C PRO A 97 4.06 2.59 10.99
N ALA A 98 3.76 3.80 10.54
CA ALA A 98 4.76 4.82 10.29
C ALA A 98 5.37 5.27 11.62
N VAL A 99 6.70 5.16 11.73
CA VAL A 99 7.46 5.62 12.90
C VAL A 99 8.63 6.42 12.38
N PHE A 100 8.88 7.60 12.95
CA PHE A 100 9.95 8.49 12.50
C PHE A 100 11.29 7.74 12.40
N ASN A 101 11.98 7.94 11.27
CA ASN A 101 13.27 7.33 10.94
C ASN A 101 13.27 5.79 10.85
N ARG A 102 12.09 5.16 10.68
CA ARG A 102 11.97 3.73 10.37
C ARG A 102 11.88 3.51 8.87
N ALA A 103 12.67 2.58 8.35
CA ALA A 103 12.56 2.10 6.98
C ALA A 103 11.85 0.74 6.91
N LEU A 104 11.00 0.58 5.90
CA LEU A 104 10.46 -0.71 5.47
C LEU A 104 11.13 -1.08 4.15
N ILE A 105 11.56 -2.33 4.04
CA ILE A 105 12.08 -2.91 2.81
C ILE A 105 11.32 -4.21 2.56
N TYR A 106 10.72 -4.34 1.38
CA TYR A 106 9.92 -5.51 1.01
C TYR A 106 10.03 -5.78 -0.49
N ARG A 107 9.59 -6.96 -0.94
CA ARG A 107 9.62 -7.29 -2.37
C ARG A 107 8.58 -6.45 -3.11
N GLY A 108 8.96 -5.84 -4.24
CA GLY A 108 8.06 -5.00 -5.05
C GLY A 108 6.81 -5.75 -5.53
N ARG A 109 6.90 -7.08 -5.66
CA ARG A 109 5.77 -7.95 -6.01
C ARG A 109 4.75 -8.19 -4.90
N ASN A 110 4.99 -7.73 -3.68
CA ASN A 110 4.03 -7.86 -2.59
C ASN A 110 2.84 -6.93 -2.82
N LEU A 111 1.62 -7.42 -2.61
CA LEU A 111 0.43 -6.58 -2.61
C LEU A 111 0.43 -5.68 -1.37
N HIS A 112 0.46 -4.38 -1.59
CA HIS A 112 0.59 -3.39 -0.52
C HIS A 112 -0.13 -2.08 -0.87
N SER A 113 -0.41 -1.28 0.16
CA SER A 113 -0.92 0.07 -0.02
C SER A 113 -0.54 0.94 1.18
N ALA A 114 -0.60 2.26 0.99
CA ALA A 114 -0.55 3.16 2.13
C ALA A 114 -1.79 2.91 3.01
N ASP A 115 -1.57 2.58 4.28
CA ASP A 115 -2.64 2.36 5.26
C ASP A 115 -2.90 3.68 5.97
N ILE A 116 -3.65 4.58 5.31
CA ILE A 116 -3.93 5.93 5.80
C ILE A 116 -5.38 6.00 6.29
N PRO A 117 -5.63 6.16 7.61
CA PRO A 117 -6.98 6.25 8.16
C PRO A 117 -7.79 7.40 7.54
N PRO A 118 -9.12 7.26 7.38
CA PRO A 118 -9.96 8.32 6.83
C PRO A 118 -9.90 9.65 7.61
N GLN A 119 -9.62 9.57 8.92
CA GLN A 119 -9.53 10.72 9.83
C GLN A 119 -8.13 11.36 9.82
N ALA A 120 -7.17 10.81 9.07
CA ALA A 120 -5.82 11.33 9.00
C ALA A 120 -5.79 12.73 8.37
N GLN A 121 -5.22 13.68 9.10
CA GLN A 121 -5.00 15.03 8.58
C GLN A 121 -3.73 15.05 7.73
N LEU A 122 -3.90 15.15 6.41
CA LEU A 122 -2.80 15.25 5.46
C LEU A 122 -2.44 16.71 5.19
N ASP A 123 -1.31 17.15 5.72
CA ASP A 123 -0.73 18.48 5.49
C ASP A 123 0.40 18.38 4.45
N PRO A 124 0.42 19.21 3.39
CA PRO A 124 1.51 19.22 2.42
C PRO A 124 2.83 19.76 3.01
N HIS A 125 2.82 20.43 4.16
CA HIS A 125 4.02 20.98 4.78
C HIS A 125 4.93 19.85 5.31
N PRO A 126 6.20 19.75 4.88
CA PRO A 126 7.05 18.59 5.15
C PRO A 126 7.34 18.35 6.64
N ARG A 127 7.31 19.41 7.47
CA ARG A 127 7.47 19.27 8.93
C ARG A 127 6.20 18.86 9.68
N ARG A 128 5.02 19.04 9.07
CA ARG A 128 3.73 18.84 9.73
C ARG A 128 2.92 17.71 9.11
N GLY A 129 3.29 17.22 7.92
CA GLY A 129 2.57 16.20 7.18
C GLY A 129 3.14 14.79 7.35
N ARG A 130 2.51 13.84 6.64
CA ARG A 130 3.03 12.48 6.45
C ARG A 130 4.11 12.51 5.37
N LEU A 131 5.36 12.73 5.78
CA LEU A 131 6.51 12.74 4.88
C LEU A 131 7.14 11.35 4.78
N THR A 132 7.28 10.84 3.56
CA THR A 132 7.98 9.59 3.26
C THR A 132 8.97 9.78 2.12
N LEU A 133 10.14 9.15 2.23
CA LEU A 133 11.01 8.89 1.10
C LEU A 133 10.72 7.48 0.58
N ASN A 134 10.44 7.36 -0.71
CA ASN A 134 10.20 6.08 -1.37
C ASN A 134 11.32 5.79 -2.37
N GLY A 135 11.74 4.54 -2.47
CA GLY A 135 12.81 4.14 -3.37
C GLY A 135 12.74 2.68 -3.77
N PHE A 136 13.57 2.29 -4.72
CA PHE A 136 13.72 0.91 -5.16
C PHE A 136 15.17 0.47 -5.10
N LEU A 137 15.39 -0.78 -4.69
CA LEU A 137 16.66 -1.48 -4.83
C LEU A 137 16.45 -2.59 -5.86
N ASN A 138 17.29 -2.62 -6.89
CA ASN A 138 17.24 -3.66 -7.91
C ASN A 138 18.47 -4.56 -7.75
N GLY A 139 18.23 -5.83 -7.46
CA GLY A 139 19.26 -6.86 -7.54
C GLY A 139 19.74 -7.02 -8.98
N ARG A 140 21.04 -7.24 -9.15
CA ARG A 140 21.63 -7.63 -10.44
C ARG A 140 21.45 -9.12 -10.70
#